data_AF-A0A150RDG0-F1
#
_entry.id   AF-A0A150RDG0-F1
#
_cell.length_a   1.000
_cell.length_b   1.000
_cell.length_c   1.000
_cell.angle_alpha   90.00
_cell.angle_beta   90.00
_cell.angle_gamma   90.00
#
_symmetry.space_group_name_H-M   'P 1'
#
loop_
_entity.id
_entity.type
_entity.pdbx_description
1 polymer ?
#
loop_
_entity_poly.entity_id
_entity_poly.type
_entity_poly.pdbx_seq_one_letter_code
_entity_poly.pdbx_strand_id
1 'polypeptide(L)'
;MKLASTLGYLALASVTLAVSDDAGVGSPSRCHEAEKRGDWREALVLCQASYARDPRPSYGLALARAKMNLGDDDGALELARRAEAGEMRAEALLITGLVLDRRG
;
A
#
# COMPACT_ATOMS: atom_id res chain seq x y z
N MET A 1 -32.41 14.41 -59.45
CA MET A 1 -32.34 15.12 -58.17
C MET A 1 -33.22 14.39 -57.17
N LYS A 2 -32.62 13.72 -56.17
CA LYS A 2 -33.32 13.05 -55.06
C LYS A 2 -32.52 13.29 -53.79
N LEU A 3 -33.13 13.98 -52.84
CA LEU A 3 -32.65 14.14 -51.47
C LEU A 3 -32.83 12.80 -50.74
N ALA A 4 -31.79 12.30 -50.11
CA ALA A 4 -31.85 11.12 -49.24
C ALA A 4 -31.08 11.42 -47.94
N SER A 5 -31.87 11.81 -46.95
CA SER A 5 -31.86 11.37 -45.55
C SER A 5 -30.51 11.07 -44.88
N THR A 6 -30.14 12.05 -44.04
CA THR A 6 -29.58 11.89 -42.69
C THR A 6 -29.55 10.47 -42.11
N LEU A 7 -28.36 9.92 -41.95
CA LEU A 7 -28.08 8.90 -40.93
C LEU A 7 -26.86 9.36 -40.14
N GLY A 8 -27.14 9.70 -38.88
CA GLY A 8 -26.15 10.20 -37.94
C GLY A 8 -25.09 9.16 -37.64
N TYR A 9 -23.85 9.63 -37.61
CA TYR A 9 -22.84 9.10 -36.71
C TYR A 9 -22.15 10.31 -36.10
N LEU A 10 -22.69 10.75 -34.96
CA LEU A 10 -21.87 11.35 -33.92
C LEU A 10 -20.80 10.31 -33.59
N ALA A 11 -19.67 10.37 -34.28
CA ALA A 11 -18.42 9.85 -33.77
C ALA A 11 -18.08 10.76 -32.58
N LEU A 12 -18.73 10.48 -31.45
CA LEU A 12 -18.13 10.71 -30.16
C LEU A 12 -16.77 10.05 -30.27
N ALA A 13 -15.74 10.86 -30.48
CA ALA A 13 -14.41 10.51 -30.06
C ALA A 13 -14.55 10.25 -28.57
N SER A 14 -14.85 9.00 -28.24
CA SER A 14 -14.54 8.39 -26.97
C SER A 14 -13.05 8.57 -26.84
N VAL A 15 -12.65 9.73 -26.35
CA VAL A 15 -11.48 9.84 -25.49
C VAL A 15 -11.88 8.96 -24.31
N THR A 16 -11.73 7.65 -24.49
CA THR A 16 -11.33 6.77 -23.42
C THR A 16 -10.07 7.43 -22.90
N LEU A 17 -10.26 8.30 -21.90
CA LEU A 17 -9.35 8.38 -20.79
C LEU A 17 -9.09 6.94 -20.43
N ALA A 18 -8.01 6.40 -21.00
CA ALA A 18 -7.33 5.27 -20.43
C ALA A 18 -7.05 5.74 -19.02
N VAL A 19 -7.94 5.36 -18.10
CA VAL A 19 -7.65 5.31 -16.68
C VAL A 19 -6.34 4.55 -16.69
N SER A 20 -5.28 5.30 -16.45
CA SER A 20 -3.95 4.73 -16.36
C SER A 20 -4.11 3.68 -15.29
N ASP A 21 -3.86 2.43 -15.67
CA ASP A 21 -3.81 1.29 -14.79
C ASP A 21 -3.38 1.74 -13.39
N ASP A 22 -4.33 1.74 -12.45
CA ASP A 22 -4.09 1.81 -11.01
C ASP A 22 -3.37 0.53 -10.52
N ALA A 23 -2.70 -0.19 -11.42
CA ALA A 23 -1.85 -1.35 -11.21
C ALA A 23 -0.52 -1.00 -10.52
N GLY A 24 -0.38 0.23 -10.00
CA GLY A 24 0.82 0.70 -9.34
C GLY A 24 0.69 1.03 -7.86
N VAL A 25 -0.52 1.35 -7.40
CA VAL A 25 -0.77 1.69 -5.99
C VAL A 25 -1.15 0.39 -5.29
N GLY A 26 -0.20 -0.22 -4.59
CA GLY A 26 -0.45 -1.38 -3.72
C GLY A 26 -0.05 -2.75 -4.27
N SER A 27 0.86 -2.84 -5.26
CA SER A 27 1.54 -4.12 -5.50
C SER A 27 2.36 -4.48 -4.26
N PRO A 28 2.22 -5.70 -3.71
CA PRO A 28 3.09 -6.27 -2.68
C PRO A 28 4.57 -5.94 -2.81
N SER A 29 5.07 -5.98 -4.05
CA SER A 29 6.47 -5.76 -4.35
C SER A 29 6.91 -4.32 -4.09
N ARG A 30 6.05 -3.33 -4.39
CA ARG A 30 6.39 -1.90 -4.31
C ARG A 30 6.47 -1.39 -2.87
N CYS A 31 5.60 -1.88 -1.98
CA CYS A 31 5.68 -1.61 -0.55
C CYS A 31 7.07 -2.00 -0.02
N HIS A 32 7.53 -3.22 -0.34
CA HIS A 32 8.81 -3.72 0.14
C HIS A 32 10.02 -3.08 -0.57
N GLU A 33 9.88 -2.67 -1.83
CA GLU A 33 10.91 -1.88 -2.53
C GLU A 33 11.09 -0.49 -1.93
N ALA A 34 9.99 0.20 -1.57
CA ALA A 34 10.06 1.50 -0.89
C ALA A 34 10.72 1.37 0.49
N GLU A 35 10.38 0.30 1.22
CA GLU A 35 11.02 -0.05 2.49
C GLU A 35 12.54 -0.25 2.34
N LYS A 36 12.97 -1.02 1.33
CA LYS A 36 14.40 -1.26 1.04
C LYS A 36 15.15 0.01 0.64
N ARG A 37 14.48 0.97 0.01
CA ARG A 37 15.05 2.29 -0.31
C ARG A 37 15.10 3.23 0.91
N GLY A 38 14.45 2.88 2.02
CA GLY A 38 14.29 3.76 3.18
C GLY A 38 13.35 4.93 2.94
N ASP A 39 12.53 4.89 1.88
CA ASP A 39 11.50 5.92 1.65
C ASP A 39 10.27 5.60 2.51
N TRP A 40 10.34 5.97 3.78
CA TRP A 40 9.33 5.58 4.77
C TRP A 40 7.96 6.21 4.51
N ARG A 41 7.90 7.39 3.87
CA ARG A 41 6.63 8.04 3.53
C ARG A 41 5.95 7.31 2.38
N GLU A 42 6.70 6.98 1.34
CA GLU A 42 6.19 6.18 0.23
C GLU A 42 5.81 4.77 0.69
N ALA A 43 6.66 4.14 1.51
CA ALA A 43 6.39 2.84 2.09
C ALA A 43 5.11 2.85 2.94
N LEU A 44 4.88 3.88 3.76
CA LEU A 44 3.64 4.01 4.54
C LEU A 44 2.40 3.95 3.63
N VAL A 45 2.37 4.76 2.57
CA VAL A 45 1.23 4.82 1.64
C VAL A 45 1.03 3.48 0.93
N LEU A 46 2.10 2.91 0.37
CA LEU A 46 2.04 1.68 -0.40
C LEU A 46 1.68 0.47 0.48
N CYS A 47 2.33 0.31 1.64
CA CYS A 47 2.08 -0.79 2.55
C CYS A 47 0.69 -0.69 3.18
N GLN A 48 0.19 0.52 3.47
CA GLN A 48 -1.18 0.72 3.95
C GLN A 48 -2.21 0.30 2.89
N ALA A 49 -2.00 0.69 1.63
CA ALA A 49 -2.87 0.28 0.53
C ALA A 49 -2.86 -1.25 0.33
N SER A 50 -1.67 -1.88 0.36
CA SER A 50 -1.53 -3.34 0.24
C SER A 50 -2.17 -4.07 1.43
N TYR A 51 -1.93 -3.63 2.67
CA TYR A 51 -2.49 -4.24 3.87
C TYR A 51 -4.02 -4.12 3.93
N ALA A 52 -4.59 -3.00 3.48
CA ALA A 52 -6.03 -2.81 3.41
C ALA A 52 -6.70 -3.74 2.36
N ARG A 53 -5.99 -4.06 1.27
CA ARG A 53 -6.47 -5.01 0.25
C ARG A 53 -6.31 -6.46 0.70
N ASP A 54 -5.21 -6.75 1.39
CA ASP A 54 -4.83 -8.11 1.80
C ASP A 54 -4.08 -8.04 3.14
N PRO A 55 -4.71 -8.36 4.27
CA PRO A 55 -4.14 -8.15 5.60
C PRO A 55 -3.15 -9.25 6.01
N ARG A 56 -2.26 -9.67 5.09
CA ARG A 56 -1.18 -10.62 5.39
C ARG A 56 -0.20 -10.05 6.43
N PRO A 57 0.34 -10.91 7.32
CA PRO A 57 1.32 -10.48 8.33
C PRO A 57 2.52 -9.74 7.75
N SER A 58 3.00 -10.13 6.56
CA SER A 58 4.15 -9.50 5.90
C SER A 58 3.91 -8.01 5.59
N TYR A 59 2.70 -7.63 5.12
CA TYR A 59 2.36 -6.23 4.88
C TYR A 59 2.10 -5.49 6.18
N GLY A 60 1.49 -6.16 7.17
CA GLY A 60 1.31 -5.60 8.51
C GLY A 60 2.65 -5.21 9.14
N LEU A 61 3.65 -6.07 9.04
CA LEU A 61 5.00 -5.83 9.57
C LEU A 61 5.78 -4.77 8.76
N ALA A 62 5.66 -4.77 7.43
CA ALA A 62 6.23 -3.70 6.60
C ALA A 62 5.61 -2.34 6.92
N LEU A 63 4.29 -2.28 7.12
CA LEU A 63 3.57 -1.08 7.54
C LEU A 63 3.99 -0.65 8.96
N ALA A 64 4.17 -1.60 9.88
CA ALA A 64 4.66 -1.34 11.23
C ALA A 64 6.05 -0.68 11.21
N ARG A 65 6.97 -1.19 10.37
CA ARG A 65 8.30 -0.58 10.18
C ARG A 65 8.22 0.82 9.62
N ALA A 66 7.37 1.06 8.62
CA ALA A 66 7.19 2.40 8.06
C ALA A 66 6.67 3.38 9.13
N LYS A 67 5.68 2.98 9.93
CA LYS A 67 5.14 3.78 11.04
C LYS A 67 6.20 4.10 12.11
N MET A 68 6.94 3.09 12.57
CA MET A 68 8.03 3.25 13.55
C MET A 68 9.11 4.23 13.07
N ASN A 69 9.51 4.13 11.80
CA ASN A 69 10.53 5.02 11.21
C ASN A 69 10.01 6.46 11.02
N LEU A 70 8.69 6.66 10.96
CA LEU A 70 8.06 7.97 10.92
C LEU A 70 7.69 8.51 12.32
N GLY A 71 7.98 7.76 13.38
CA GLY A 71 7.69 8.15 14.77
C GLY A 71 6.29 7.77 15.26
N ASP A 72 5.49 7.07 14.46
CA ASP A 72 4.20 6.49 14.89
C ASP A 72 4.45 5.14 15.58
N ASP A 73 5.04 5.21 16.77
CA ASP A 73 5.43 4.04 17.54
C ASP A 73 4.20 3.26 18.07
N ASP A 74 3.08 3.94 18.36
CA ASP A 74 1.84 3.28 18.81
C ASP A 74 1.19 2.47 17.69
N GLY A 75 1.09 3.05 16.49
CA GLY A 75 0.58 2.33 15.32
C GLY A 75 1.51 1.17 14.90
N ALA A 76 2.82 1.31 15.10
CA ALA A 76 3.77 0.23 14.87
C ALA A 76 3.54 -0.94 15.85
N LEU A 77 3.36 -0.65 17.14
CA LEU A 77 3.09 -1.68 18.16
C LEU A 77 1.76 -2.40 17.92
N GLU A 78 0.72 -1.67 17.53
CA GLU A 78 -0.58 -2.27 17.22
C GLU A 78 -0.46 -3.34 16.13
N LEU A 79 0.25 -3.02 15.05
CA LEU A 79 0.46 -3.94 13.93
C LEU A 79 1.39 -5.09 14.29
N ALA A 80 2.47 -4.83 15.02
CA ALA A 80 3.39 -5.88 15.47
C ALA A 80 2.68 -6.91 16.35
N ARG A 81 1.89 -6.47 17.34
CA ARG A 81 1.15 -7.35 18.25
C ARG A 81 0.18 -8.28 17.53
N ARG A 82 -0.45 -7.84 16.44
CA ARG A 82 -1.33 -8.68 15.61
C ARG A 82 -0.58 -9.85 14.97
N ALA A 83 0.72 -9.71 14.71
CA ALA A 83 1.57 -10.73 14.10
C ALA A 83 2.30 -11.63 15.13
N GLU A 84 2.26 -11.30 16.44
CA GLU A 84 2.97 -12.06 17.48
C GLU A 84 2.45 -13.49 17.67
N ALA A 85 1.20 -13.77 17.30
CA ALA A 85 0.61 -15.11 17.36
C ALA A 85 0.88 -15.96 16.11
N GLY A 86 1.52 -15.40 15.08
CA GLY A 86 1.69 -16.02 13.76
C GLY A 86 3.11 -16.48 13.44
N GLU A 87 3.29 -16.97 12.23
CA GLU A 87 4.59 -17.46 11.71
C GLU A 87 5.68 -16.39 11.70
N MET A 88 5.30 -15.11 11.67
CA MET A 88 6.21 -13.96 11.69
C MET A 88 6.44 -13.39 13.09
N ARG A 89 6.16 -14.17 14.15
CA ARG A 89 6.34 -13.77 15.55
C ARG A 89 7.72 -13.19 15.85
N ALA A 90 8.79 -13.79 15.31
CA ALA A 90 10.15 -13.30 15.56
C ALA A 90 10.35 -11.85 15.06
N GLU A 91 9.85 -11.56 13.86
CA GLU A 91 9.93 -10.23 13.26
C GLU A 91 9.03 -9.21 13.98
N ALA A 92 7.85 -9.64 14.41
CA ALA A 92 6.96 -8.84 15.25
C ALA A 92 7.65 -8.42 16.56
N LEU A 93 8.26 -9.38 17.26
CA LEU A 93 8.97 -9.11 18.52
C LEU A 93 10.19 -8.21 18.34
N LEU A 94 10.89 -8.28 17.21
CA LEU A 94 11.97 -7.35 16.89
C LEU A 94 11.47 -5.91 16.80
N ILE A 95 10.35 -5.68 16.09
CA ILE A 95 9.74 -4.35 16.01
C ILE A 95 9.28 -3.88 17.39
N THR A 96 8.59 -4.75 18.15
CA THR A 96 8.16 -4.44 19.51
C THR A 96 9.34 -4.05 20.40
N GLY A 97 10.44 -4.81 20.37
CA GLY A 97 11.66 -4.51 21.13
C GLY A 97 12.26 -3.16 20.75
N LEU A 98 12.45 -2.89 19.45
CA LEU A 98 13.00 -1.62 18.96
C LEU A 98 12.16 -0.41 19.38
N VAL A 99 10.83 -0.53 19.35
CA VAL A 99 9.93 0.54 19.79
C VAL A 99 10.04 0.74 21.30
N LEU A 100 10.09 -0.32 22.10
CA LEU A 100 10.22 -0.21 23.55
C LEU A 100 11.57 0.39 23.95
N ASP A 101 12.68 -0.05 23.34
CA ASP A 101 14.02 0.49 23.60
C ASP A 101 14.12 2.00 23.28
N ARG A 102 13.38 2.46 22.25
CA ARG A 102 13.28 3.90 21.94
C ARG A 102 12.50 4.70 22.97
N ARG A 103 11.62 4.06 23.74
CA ARG A 103 10.74 4.69 24.72
C ARG A 103 11.35 4.75 26.13
N GLY A 104 12.31 3.89 26.48
CA GLY A 104 13.01 3.89 27.77
C GLY A 104 13.04 2.52 28.43
#